data_AF-A0A926FPS3-F1
#
_entry.id   AF-A0A926FPS3-F1
#
_cell.length_a   1.000
_cell.length_b   1.000
_cell.length_c   1.000
_cell.angle_alpha   90.00
_cell.angle_beta   90.00
_cell.angle_gamma   90.00
#
_symmetry.space_group_name_H-M   'P 1'
#
loop_
_entity.id
_entity.type
_entity.pdbx_description
1 polymer ?
#
loop_
_entity_poly.entity_id
_entity_poly.type
_entity_poly.pdbx_seq_one_letter_code
_entity_poly.pdbx_strand_id
1 'polypeptide(L)'
;MPALIPELIALASDPTVKTADLLRKALVAARLLQQPDAANWLDHELQGYPDGSPVPPYRQRRGRLAIRMAGTSYLLSVANTERAQQWQTCPPRCH
;
A
#
# COMPACT_ATOMS: atom_id res chain seq x y z
N MET A 1 -1.72 16.03 30.95
CA MET A 1 -1.15 15.56 29.67
C MET A 1 -1.93 14.33 29.27
N PRO A 2 -2.75 14.38 28.20
CA PRO A 2 -3.41 13.17 27.75
C PRO A 2 -2.36 12.18 27.23
N ALA A 3 -2.62 10.89 27.42
CA ALA A 3 -1.73 9.84 26.98
C ALA A 3 -1.90 9.63 25.46
N LEU A 4 -0.79 9.72 24.72
CA LEU A 4 -0.73 9.59 23.25
C LEU A 4 -1.35 8.29 22.73
N ILE A 5 -1.11 7.18 23.43
CA ILE A 5 -1.54 5.84 23.00
C ILE A 5 -3.07 5.68 23.12
N PRO A 6 -3.72 5.98 24.27
CA PRO A 6 -5.19 5.97 24.38
C PRO A 6 -5.93 6.83 23.35
N GLU A 7 -5.40 8.01 23.02
CA GLU A 7 -6.01 8.87 21.99
C GLU A 7 -5.94 8.21 20.60
N LEU A 8 -4.82 7.58 20.25
CA LEU A 8 -4.69 6.84 19.01
C LEU A 8 -5.64 5.64 18.94
N ILE A 9 -5.82 4.92 20.05
CA ILE A 9 -6.76 3.80 20.12
C ILE A 9 -8.20 4.30 19.93
N ALA A 10 -8.56 5.42 20.57
CA ALA A 10 -9.88 6.03 20.41
C ALA A 10 -10.14 6.44 18.96
N LEU A 11 -9.17 7.10 18.31
CA LEU A 11 -9.26 7.50 16.91
C LEU A 11 -9.30 6.31 15.94
N ALA A 12 -8.60 5.20 16.26
CA ALA A 12 -8.63 3.99 15.46
C ALA A 12 -9.96 3.22 15.59
N SER A 13 -10.68 3.42 16.69
CA SER A 13 -11.98 2.78 16.95
C SER A 13 -13.15 3.58 16.36
N ASP A 14 -12.91 4.83 15.97
CA ASP A 14 -13.92 5.70 15.38
C ASP A 14 -13.96 5.55 13.85
N PRO A 15 -15.03 4.98 13.28
CA PRO A 15 -15.14 4.77 11.84
C PRO A 15 -15.31 6.08 11.04
N THR A 16 -15.59 7.21 11.71
CA THR A 16 -15.71 8.52 11.06
C THR A 16 -14.35 9.15 10.76
N VAL A 17 -13.28 8.68 11.41
CA VAL A 17 -11.93 9.20 11.24
C VAL A 17 -11.33 8.65 9.95
N LYS A 18 -10.84 9.56 9.10
CA LYS A 18 -10.12 9.17 7.88
C LYS A 18 -8.81 8.47 8.24
N THR A 19 -8.56 7.33 7.61
CA THR A 19 -7.34 6.54 7.83
C THR A 19 -6.06 7.35 7.64
N ALA A 20 -6.03 8.27 6.67
CA ALA A 20 -4.88 9.15 6.44
C ALA A 20 -4.61 10.09 7.63
N ASP A 21 -5.65 10.59 8.29
CA ASP A 21 -5.50 11.49 9.44
C ASP A 21 -5.03 10.73 10.68
N LEU A 22 -5.50 9.50 10.86
CA LEU A 22 -5.01 8.57 11.87
C LEU A 22 -3.52 8.26 11.68
N LEU A 23 -3.10 7.90 10.45
CA LEU A 23 -1.71 7.57 10.14
C LEU A 23 -0.76 8.75 10.39
N ARG A 24 -1.17 9.99 10.06
CA ARG A 24 -0.38 11.20 10.37
C ARG A 24 -0.20 11.41 11.87
N LYS A 25 -1.25 11.19 12.66
CA LYS A 25 -1.17 11.28 14.13
C LYS A 25 -0.30 10.16 14.71
N ALA A 26 -0.40 8.96 14.16
CA ALA A 26 0.44 7.83 14.55
C ALA A 26 1.92 8.12 14.23
N LEU A 27 2.23 8.79 13.12
CA LEU A 27 3.60 9.14 12.75
C LEU A 27 4.24 10.10 13.77
N VAL A 28 3.48 11.11 14.21
CA VAL A 28 3.93 12.02 15.26
C VAL A 28 4.19 11.25 16.56
N ALA A 29 3.28 10.36 16.96
CA ALA A 29 3.47 9.53 18.15
C ALA A 29 4.68 8.60 18.03
N ALA A 30 4.91 7.97 16.88
CA ALA A 30 6.05 7.10 16.62
C ALA A 30 7.38 7.86 16.76
N ARG A 31 7.45 9.11 16.26
CA ARG A 31 8.62 9.98 16.41
C ARG A 31 8.84 10.42 17.85
N LEU A 32 7.77 10.76 18.58
CA LEU A 32 7.84 11.12 20.00
C LEU A 32 8.31 9.94 20.88
N LEU A 33 7.88 8.73 20.54
CA LEU A 33 8.27 7.48 21.21
C LEU A 33 9.61 6.92 20.74
N GLN A 34 10.32 7.62 19.84
CA GLN A 34 11.61 7.21 19.28
C GLN A 34 11.58 5.80 18.67
N GLN A 35 10.51 5.49 17.93
CA GLN A 35 10.32 4.22 17.21
C GLN A 35 10.60 4.42 15.71
N PRO A 36 11.87 4.35 15.25
CA PRO A 36 12.25 4.68 13.89
C PRO A 36 11.64 3.73 12.85
N ASP A 37 11.52 2.44 13.17
CA ASP A 37 10.93 1.45 12.26
C ASP A 37 9.44 1.72 12.02
N ALA A 38 8.71 2.07 13.08
CA ALA A 38 7.30 2.43 12.98
C ALA A 38 7.11 3.74 12.20
N ALA A 39 7.97 4.74 12.43
CA ALA A 39 7.93 6.00 11.71
C ALA A 39 8.19 5.80 10.20
N ASN A 40 9.22 5.02 9.83
CA ASN A 40 9.53 4.71 8.44
C ASN A 40 8.39 3.93 7.77
N TRP A 41 7.80 2.96 8.47
CA TRP A 41 6.66 2.21 7.96
C TRP A 41 5.44 3.13 7.71
N LEU A 42 5.14 4.03 8.64
CA LEU A 42 4.05 5.01 8.51
C LEU A 42 4.30 6.01 7.38
N ASP A 43 5.56 6.47 7.20
CA ASP A 43 5.94 7.34 6.10
C ASP A 43 5.75 6.63 4.74
N HIS A 44 6.15 5.36 4.62
CA HIS A 44 5.89 4.56 3.41
C HIS A 44 4.39 4.35 3.14
N GLU A 45 3.58 4.14 4.18
CA GLU A 45 2.13 3.99 4.02
C GLU A 45 1.42 5.29 3.59
N LEU A 46 1.95 6.46 4.01
CA LEU A 46 1.40 7.77 3.67
C LEU A 46 1.88 8.29 2.31
N GLN A 47 3.14 8.06 1.96
CA GLN A 47 3.79 8.62 0.75
C GLN A 47 3.91 7.60 -0.39
N GLY A 48 3.70 6.32 -0.10
CA GLY A 48 3.98 5.21 -1.00
C GLY A 48 5.37 4.61 -0.75
N TYR A 49 5.56 3.41 -1.27
CA TYR A 49 6.81 2.67 -1.18
C TYR A 49 7.70 3.07 -2.36
N PRO A 50 8.96 3.50 -2.13
CA PRO A 50 9.88 3.80 -3.21
C PRO A 50 10.26 2.54 -4.00
N ASP A 51 10.65 2.71 -5.26
CA ASP A 51 11.02 1.60 -6.16
C ASP A 51 12.15 0.76 -5.55
N GLY A 52 12.00 -0.57 -5.57
CA GLY A 52 12.99 -1.49 -5.01
C GLY A 52 13.00 -1.59 -3.47
N SER A 53 12.13 -0.86 -2.76
CA SER A 53 11.96 -1.06 -1.32
C SER A 53 11.14 -2.32 -1.01
N PRO A 54 11.44 -3.02 0.10
CA PRO A 54 10.69 -4.20 0.48
C PRO A 54 9.25 -3.82 0.86
N VAL A 55 8.30 -4.25 0.04
CA VAL A 55 6.87 -4.04 0.28
C VAL A 55 6.32 -5.15 1.19
N PRO A 56 5.61 -4.79 2.28
CA PRO A 56 5.02 -5.78 3.18
C PRO A 56 4.08 -6.77 2.47
N PRO A 57 3.98 -8.04 2.94
CA PRO A 57 3.18 -9.07 2.28
C PRO A 57 1.70 -8.68 2.04
N TYR A 58 1.09 -7.92 2.95
CA TYR A 58 -0.31 -7.48 2.81
C TYR A 58 -0.50 -6.37 1.74
N ARG A 59 0.57 -5.68 1.35
CA ARG A 59 0.59 -4.72 0.24
C ARG A 59 0.89 -5.40 -1.10
N GLN A 60 1.39 -6.64 -1.10
CA GLN A 60 1.58 -7.41 -2.32
C GLN A 60 0.22 -7.80 -2.91
N ARG A 61 -0.09 -7.27 -4.10
CA ARG A 61 -1.30 -7.62 -4.84
C ARG A 61 -0.98 -8.76 -5.82
N ARG A 62 -1.75 -9.83 -5.74
CA ARG A 62 -1.70 -10.94 -6.71
C ARG A 62 -2.79 -10.76 -7.74
N GLY A 63 -2.41 -10.61 -8.99
CA GLY A 63 -3.33 -10.46 -10.12
C GLY A 63 -3.28 -11.65 -11.05
N ARG A 64 -4.37 -11.89 -11.77
CA ARG A 64 -4.42 -12.83 -12.89
C ARG A 64 -4.51 -12.01 -14.17
N LEU A 65 -3.46 -12.01 -14.99
CA LEU A 65 -3.53 -11.45 -16.33
C LEU A 65 -4.13 -12.50 -17.27
N ALA A 66 -5.10 -12.09 -18.08
CA ALA A 66 -5.64 -12.91 -19.16
C ALA A 66 -5.17 -12.31 -20.48
N ILE A 67 -4.34 -13.02 -21.24
CA ILE A 67 -4.00 -12.63 -22.62
C ILE A 67 -4.97 -13.35 -23.53
N ARG A 68 -5.75 -12.61 -24.34
CA ARG A 68 -6.56 -13.17 -25.42
C ARG A 68 -5.72 -13.17 -26.70
N MET A 69 -5.35 -14.34 -27.18
CA MET A 69 -4.69 -14.50 -28.48
C MET A 69 -5.47 -15.54 -29.30
N ALA A 70 -6.03 -15.14 -30.45
CA ALA A 70 -6.71 -16.02 -31.41
C ALA A 70 -7.72 -17.04 -30.81
N GLY A 71 -8.52 -16.63 -29.82
CA GLY A 71 -9.54 -17.48 -29.19
C GLY A 71 -9.10 -18.21 -27.91
N THR A 72 -7.81 -18.18 -27.58
CA THR A 72 -7.26 -18.81 -26.36
C THR A 72 -6.93 -17.75 -25.32
N SER A 73 -7.35 -17.99 -24.07
CA SER A 73 -7.02 -17.14 -22.91
C SER A 73 -5.92 -17.78 -22.07
N TYR A 74 -4.77 -17.11 -21.93
CA TYR A 74 -3.69 -17.53 -21.05
C TYR A 74 -3.74 -16.79 -19.73
N LEU A 75 -3.69 -17.52 -18.62
CA LEU A 75 -3.87 -17.01 -17.28
C LEU A 75 -2.51 -16.90 -16.58
N LEU A 76 -1.94 -15.70 -16.51
CA LEU A 76 -0.65 -15.45 -15.86
C LEU A 76 -0.88 -14.91 -14.45
N SER A 77 -0.35 -15.60 -13.45
CA SER A 77 -0.36 -15.12 -12.06
C SER A 77 0.79 -14.14 -11.86
N VAL A 78 0.49 -12.87 -11.60
CA VAL A 78 1.50 -11.82 -11.39
C VAL A 78 1.55 -11.48 -9.91
N ALA A 79 2.74 -11.58 -9.33
CA ALA A 79 2.98 -11.37 -7.90
C ALA A 79 3.50 -9.97 -7.56
N ASN A 80 3.72 -9.07 -8.52
CA ASN A 80 4.34 -7.78 -8.23
C ASN A 80 3.74 -6.62 -9.03
N THR A 81 3.20 -5.64 -8.31
CA THR A 81 2.55 -4.43 -8.84
C THR A 81 3.51 -3.36 -9.35
N GLU A 82 4.83 -3.48 -9.10
CA GLU A 82 5.85 -2.56 -9.67
C GLU A 82 5.79 -2.48 -11.21
N ARG A 83 5.25 -3.51 -11.88
CA ARG A 83 5.08 -3.54 -13.35
C ARG A 83 3.62 -3.61 -13.79
N ALA A 84 2.65 -3.51 -12.88
CA ALA A 84 1.24 -3.57 -13.23
C ALA A 84 0.85 -2.44 -14.19
N GLN A 85 1.43 -1.25 -14.03
CA GLN A 85 1.18 -0.11 -14.92
C GLN A 85 1.75 -0.33 -16.33
N GLN A 86 2.89 -1.02 -16.46
CA GLN A 86 3.45 -1.44 -17.77
C GLN A 86 2.58 -2.51 -18.45
N TRP A 87 1.84 -3.32 -17.68
CA TRP A 87 1.07 -4.45 -18.20
C TRP A 87 -0.43 -4.17 -18.36
N GLN A 88 -0.90 -2.99 -17.95
CA GLN A 88 -2.29 -2.55 -18.12
C GLN A 88 -2.57 -1.94 -19.51
N THR A 89 -1.56 -1.59 -20.29
CA THR A 89 -1.73 -0.90 -21.58
C THR A 89 -1.07 -1.69 -22.70
N CYS A 90 -1.68 -2.81 -23.09
CA CYS A 90 -1.51 -3.28 -24.46
C CYS A 90 -2.61 -2.60 -25.31
N PRO A 91 -2.31 -1.53 -26.07
CA PRO A 91 -3.30 -0.97 -26.98
C PRO A 91 -3.70 -2.05 -28.01
N PRO A 92 -4.97 -2.09 -28.45
CA PRO A 92 -5.52 -3.18 -29.28
C PRO A 92 -5.00 -3.21 -30.74
N ARG A 93 -3.82 -2.68 -31.03
CA ARG A 93 -3.21 -2.67 -32.35
C ARG A 93 -1.69 -2.83 -32.26
N CYS A 94 -1.21 -4.05 -32.02
CA CYS A 94 0.10 -4.47 -32.49
C CYS A 94 -0.14 -5.27 -33.76
N HIS A 95 0.07 -4.61 -34.90
CA HIS A 95 0.05 -5.22 -36.23
C HIS A 95 1.28 -6.11 -36.43
#